data_AF-M1UL07-F1
#
_entry.id   AF-M1UL07-F1
#
_cell.length_a   1.000
_cell.length_b   1.000
_cell.length_c   1.000
_cell.angle_alpha   90.00
_cell.angle_beta   90.00
_cell.angle_gamma   90.00
#
_symmetry.space_group_name_H-M   'P 1'
#
loop_
_entity.id
_entity.type
_entity.pdbx_description
1 polymer ?
#
loop_
_entity_poly.entity_id
_entity_poly.type
_entity_poly.pdbx_seq_one_letter_code
_entity_poly.pdbx_strand_id
1 'polypeptide(L)'
;MKIWNTGPFDNEEAQEVLEDLREGHLDPAELLPDIGQRHIEEDQGALIIALAHLAAGNQPAEGAAVDVEKLQTPAMKDKLRQCLEAVLIDGTVSALYARWQREGEKLHEWKSRSYVLLK
;
A
#
# COMPACT_ATOMS: atom_id res chain seq x y z
N MET A 1 15.50 -6.43 11.64
CA MET A 1 14.46 -7.48 11.45
C MET A 1 13.19 -6.69 11.26
N LYS A 2 12.72 -6.55 10.01
CA LYS A 2 11.55 -5.71 9.71
C LYS A 2 10.33 -6.29 10.43
N ILE A 3 9.58 -5.43 11.12
CA ILE A 3 8.36 -5.82 11.81
C ILE A 3 7.21 -5.71 10.81
N TRP A 4 6.55 -6.84 10.53
CA TRP A 4 5.43 -6.89 9.61
C TRP A 4 4.13 -6.98 10.39
N ASN A 5 3.32 -5.95 10.24
CA ASN A 5 2.02 -5.79 10.86
C ASN A 5 0.92 -5.91 9.79
N THR A 6 -0.26 -6.33 10.21
CA THR A 6 -1.39 -6.56 9.31
C THR A 6 -2.09 -5.28 8.88
N GLY A 7 -1.78 -4.13 9.51
CA GLY A 7 -2.39 -2.85 9.21
C GLY A 7 -1.73 -2.11 8.04
N PRO A 8 -2.48 -1.20 7.38
CA PRO A 8 -2.05 -0.52 6.17
C PRO A 8 -0.92 0.50 6.39
N PHE A 9 -0.76 1.01 7.62
CA PHE A 9 0.24 2.03 7.99
C PHE A 9 1.23 1.54 9.04
N ASP A 10 1.12 0.27 9.45
CA ASP A 10 1.85 -0.27 10.60
C ASP A 10 3.21 -0.87 10.22
N ASN A 11 3.50 -0.95 8.91
CA ASN A 11 4.75 -1.48 8.38
C ASN A 11 5.79 -0.35 8.24
N GLU A 12 7.05 -0.66 8.51
CA GLU A 12 8.18 0.29 8.49
C GLU A 12 8.24 1.07 7.17
N GLU A 13 8.20 0.38 6.02
CA GLU A 13 8.20 1.02 4.71
C GLU A 13 6.99 1.90 4.43
N ALA A 14 5.83 1.57 5.01
CA ALA A 14 4.66 2.42 4.90
C ALA A 14 4.89 3.73 5.69
N GLN A 15 5.53 3.66 6.85
CA GLN A 15 5.82 4.83 7.68
C GLN A 15 6.85 5.76 7.05
N GLU A 16 7.92 5.23 6.45
CA GLU A 16 8.93 6.01 5.73
C GLU A 16 8.30 6.81 4.58
N VAL A 17 7.47 6.15 3.76
CA VAL A 17 6.79 6.82 2.63
C VAL A 17 5.80 7.88 3.11
N LEU A 18 5.12 7.65 4.23
CA LEU A 18 4.23 8.65 4.83
C LEU A 18 5.02 9.89 5.25
N GLU A 19 6.23 9.73 5.78
CA GLU A 19 7.13 10.84 6.12
C GLU A 19 7.55 11.61 4.86
N ASP A 20 8.04 10.92 3.84
CA ASP A 20 8.45 11.56 2.58
C ASP A 20 7.30 12.31 1.88
N LEU A 21 6.09 11.75 1.92
CA LEU A 21 4.89 12.41 1.39
C LEU A 21 4.52 13.67 2.19
N ARG A 22 4.70 13.65 3.52
CA ARG A 22 4.44 14.82 4.39
C ARG A 22 5.44 15.94 4.11
N GLU A 23 6.69 15.60 3.86
CA GLU A 23 7.74 16.55 3.53
C GLU A 23 7.64 17.05 2.07
N GLY A 24 6.79 16.41 1.25
CA GLY A 24 6.63 16.75 -0.16
C GLY A 24 7.85 16.36 -1.00
N HIS A 25 8.67 15.44 -0.50
CA HIS A 25 9.90 14.98 -1.13
C HIS A 25 9.68 13.94 -2.23
N LEU A 26 8.48 13.32 -2.28
CA LEU A 26 8.15 12.29 -3.26
C LEU A 26 6.81 12.55 -3.95
N ASP A 27 6.76 12.22 -5.25
CA ASP A 27 5.51 12.11 -5.99
C ASP A 27 4.98 10.66 -5.90
N PRO A 28 3.78 10.43 -5.35
CA PRO A 28 3.22 9.09 -5.26
C PRO A 28 3.04 8.39 -6.63
N ALA A 29 2.99 9.14 -7.73
CA ALA A 29 2.96 8.56 -9.07
C ALA A 29 4.24 7.77 -9.42
N GLU A 30 5.38 8.23 -8.92
CA GLU A 30 6.70 7.64 -9.16
C GLU A 30 6.94 6.38 -8.30
N LEU A 31 6.19 6.23 -7.21
CA LEU A 31 6.29 5.08 -6.29
C LEU A 31 5.51 3.86 -6.78
N LEU A 32 4.52 4.08 -7.65
CA LEU A 32 3.67 3.01 -8.12
C LEU A 32 4.28 2.27 -9.30
N PRO A 33 4.26 0.92 -9.27
CA PRO A 33 4.83 0.10 -10.34
C PRO A 33 4.21 0.45 -11.69
N ASP A 34 5.03 0.35 -12.74
CA ASP A 34 4.57 0.56 -14.11
C ASP A 34 3.68 -0.58 -14.58
N ILE A 35 2.79 -0.25 -15.54
CA ILE A 35 1.92 -1.22 -16.20
C ILE A 35 2.80 -2.24 -16.94
N GLY A 36 2.91 -3.45 -16.39
CA GLY A 36 3.74 -4.54 -16.94
C GLY A 36 4.82 -5.07 -15.98
N GLN A 37 5.00 -4.46 -14.80
CA GLN A 37 5.83 -5.02 -13.75
C GLN A 37 5.22 -6.35 -13.28
N ARG A 38 5.93 -7.45 -13.51
CA ARG A 38 5.41 -8.81 -13.31
C ARG A 38 5.35 -9.23 -11.84
N HIS A 39 6.07 -8.53 -10.97
CA HIS A 39 6.20 -8.90 -9.57
C HIS A 39 6.33 -7.65 -8.68
N ILE A 40 5.64 -7.67 -7.55
CA ILE A 40 5.61 -6.62 -6.53
C ILE A 40 6.32 -7.17 -5.29
N GLU A 41 7.36 -6.45 -4.86
CA GLU A 41 8.15 -6.81 -3.66
C GLU A 41 7.37 -6.61 -2.37
N GLU A 42 7.83 -7.20 -1.25
CA GLU A 42 7.14 -7.12 0.06
C GLU A 42 6.92 -5.65 0.47
N ASP A 43 7.98 -4.86 0.39
CA ASP A 43 8.05 -3.44 0.71
C ASP A 43 7.11 -2.60 -0.17
N GLN A 44 7.15 -2.83 -1.48
CA GLN A 44 6.31 -2.13 -2.44
C GLN A 44 4.83 -2.47 -2.26
N GLY A 45 4.52 -3.71 -1.86
CA GLY A 45 3.16 -4.12 -1.54
C GLY A 45 2.58 -3.35 -0.35
N ALA A 46 3.37 -3.15 0.71
CA ALA A 46 2.93 -2.39 1.88
C ALA A 46 2.74 -0.91 1.55
N LEU A 47 3.65 -0.34 0.75
CA LEU A 47 3.52 1.01 0.22
C LEU A 47 2.21 1.19 -0.57
N ILE A 48 1.91 0.29 -1.51
CA ILE A 48 0.69 0.37 -2.32
C ILE A 48 -0.56 0.35 -1.43
N ILE A 49 -0.58 -0.51 -0.41
CA ILE A 49 -1.69 -0.58 0.54
C ILE A 49 -1.85 0.75 1.29
N ALA A 50 -0.76 1.31 1.81
CA ALA A 50 -0.78 2.61 2.50
C ALA A 50 -1.33 3.72 1.59
N LEU A 51 -0.80 3.84 0.37
CA LEU A 51 -1.26 4.84 -0.61
C LEU A 51 -2.72 4.65 -1.00
N ALA A 52 -3.19 3.42 -1.17
CA ALA A 52 -4.59 3.14 -1.45
C ALA A 52 -5.50 3.58 -0.29
N HIS A 53 -5.09 3.33 0.95
CA HIS A 53 -5.85 3.79 2.11
C HIS A 53 -5.91 5.32 2.18
N LEU A 54 -4.80 6.01 1.92
CA LEU A 54 -4.77 7.48 1.81
C LEU A 54 -5.69 8.01 0.70
N ALA A 55 -5.64 7.42 -0.48
CA ALA A 55 -6.48 7.81 -1.62
C ALA A 55 -7.98 7.58 -1.37
N ALA A 56 -8.33 6.62 -0.51
CA ALA A 56 -9.69 6.39 -0.04
C ALA A 56 -10.14 7.37 1.06
N GLY A 57 -9.23 8.19 1.58
CA GLY A 57 -9.49 9.16 2.64
C GLY A 57 -9.19 8.66 4.06
N ASN A 58 -8.61 7.46 4.21
CA ASN A 58 -8.11 7.02 5.51
C ASN A 58 -6.79 7.72 5.81
N GLN A 59 -6.57 8.09 7.07
CA GLN A 59 -5.33 8.72 7.53
C GLN A 59 -4.66 7.81 8.56
N PRO A 60 -3.32 7.83 8.67
CA PRO A 60 -2.63 7.13 9.75
C PRO A 60 -3.12 7.66 11.10
N ALA A 61 -3.28 6.76 12.07
CA ALA A 61 -3.76 7.12 13.41
C ALA A 61 -2.75 8.03 14.16
N GLU A 62 -1.48 7.93 13.80
CA GLU A 62 -0.38 8.68 14.40
C GLU A 62 0.29 9.60 13.38
N GLY A 63 0.69 10.78 13.84
CA GLY A 63 1.39 11.81 13.06
C GLY A 63 0.47 12.82 12.39
N ALA A 64 1.08 13.71 11.60
CA ALA A 64 0.36 14.73 10.85
C ALA A 64 -0.44 14.12 9.69
N ALA A 65 -1.54 14.77 9.32
CA ALA A 65 -2.31 14.40 8.14
C ALA A 65 -1.42 14.49 6.89
N VAL A 66 -1.53 13.49 6.02
CA VAL A 66 -0.83 13.48 4.73
C VAL A 66 -1.70 14.22 3.72
N ASP A 67 -1.07 15.06 2.90
CA ASP A 67 -1.76 15.65 1.75
C ASP A 67 -2.06 14.56 0.71
N VAL A 68 -3.35 14.37 0.46
CA VAL A 68 -3.87 13.33 -0.43
C VAL A 68 -4.43 13.90 -1.74
N GLU A 69 -4.31 15.20 -2.00
CA GLU A 69 -4.87 15.81 -3.22
C GLU A 69 -4.39 15.11 -4.50
N LYS A 70 -3.08 14.84 -4.58
CA LYS A 70 -2.48 14.11 -5.71
C LYS A 70 -2.95 12.65 -5.80
N LEU A 71 -3.20 12.04 -4.65
CA LEU A 71 -3.65 10.65 -4.52
C LEU A 71 -5.13 10.47 -4.87
N GLN A 72 -5.94 11.53 -4.71
CA GLN A 72 -7.38 11.47 -4.93
C GLN A 72 -7.81 11.74 -6.37
N THR A 73 -6.88 12.01 -7.28
CA THR A 73 -7.20 12.16 -8.70
C THR A 73 -7.76 10.85 -9.27
N PRO A 74 -8.72 10.89 -10.21
CA PRO A 74 -9.32 9.68 -10.77
C PRO A 74 -8.30 8.72 -11.39
N ALA A 75 -7.32 9.25 -12.12
CA ALA A 75 -6.24 8.47 -12.73
C ALA A 75 -5.37 7.76 -11.67
N MET A 76 -5.06 8.45 -10.57
CA MET A 76 -4.27 7.86 -9.49
C MET A 76 -5.04 6.78 -8.74
N LYS A 77 -6.32 7.02 -8.45
CA LYS A 77 -7.20 6.03 -7.84
C LYS A 77 -7.33 4.78 -8.70
N ASP A 78 -7.47 4.92 -10.01
CA ASP A 78 -7.53 3.77 -10.92
C ASP A 78 -6.21 2.99 -10.97
N LYS A 79 -5.05 3.68 -10.95
CA LYS A 79 -3.72 3.02 -10.87
C LYS A 79 -3.58 2.28 -9.54
N LEU A 80 -3.88 2.94 -8.43
CA LEU A 80 -3.84 2.37 -7.09
C LEU A 80 -4.77 1.17 -6.93
N ARG A 81 -5.96 1.22 -7.51
CA ARG A 81 -6.90 0.10 -7.50
C ARG A 81 -6.31 -1.12 -8.18
N GLN A 82 -5.74 -0.95 -9.38
CA GLN A 82 -5.09 -2.04 -10.11
C GLN A 82 -3.87 -2.60 -9.35
N CYS A 83 -3.04 -1.73 -8.78
CA CYS A 83 -1.89 -2.14 -7.97
C CYS A 83 -2.33 -2.89 -6.71
N LEU A 84 -3.37 -2.40 -6.00
CA LEU A 84 -3.89 -3.04 -4.80
C LEU A 84 -4.48 -4.42 -5.11
N GLU A 85 -5.26 -4.53 -6.18
CA GLU A 85 -5.77 -5.82 -6.66
C GLU A 85 -4.62 -6.79 -6.93
N ALA A 86 -3.54 -6.34 -7.58
CA ALA A 86 -2.34 -7.15 -7.84
C ALA A 86 -1.60 -7.55 -6.56
N VAL A 87 -1.53 -6.69 -5.54
CA VAL A 87 -0.93 -7.03 -4.23
C VAL A 87 -1.74 -8.10 -3.52
N LEU A 88 -3.06 -8.07 -3.64
CA LEU A 88 -3.99 -8.93 -2.91
C LEU A 88 -4.37 -10.24 -3.63
N ILE A 89 -3.96 -10.42 -4.90
CA ILE A 89 -4.37 -11.56 -5.73
C ILE A 89 -3.76 -12.87 -5.21
N ASP A 90 -2.44 -13.03 -5.35
CA ASP A 90 -1.68 -14.21 -4.95
C ASP A 90 -0.16 -13.96 -4.89
N GLY A 91 0.56 -14.96 -4.39
CA GLY A 91 2.01 -14.93 -4.18
C GLY A 91 2.87 -14.98 -5.45
N THR A 92 2.28 -15.20 -6.63
CA THR A 92 3.03 -15.16 -7.90
C THR A 92 3.28 -13.73 -8.35
N VAL A 93 2.35 -12.83 -8.04
CA VAL A 93 2.43 -11.39 -8.37
C VAL A 93 2.96 -10.57 -7.19
N SER A 94 2.72 -11.00 -5.95
CA SER A 94 3.02 -10.23 -4.74
C SER A 94 3.84 -11.03 -3.74
N ALA A 95 5.09 -10.62 -3.51
CA ALA A 95 5.92 -11.17 -2.45
C ALA A 95 5.29 -10.95 -1.07
N LEU A 96 4.60 -9.81 -0.86
CA LEU A 96 3.88 -9.53 0.38
C LEU A 96 2.76 -10.55 0.62
N TYR A 97 2.03 -10.92 -0.42
CA TYR A 97 1.06 -11.99 -0.32
C TYR A 97 1.73 -13.32 0.04
N ALA A 98 2.79 -13.69 -0.69
CA ALA A 98 3.52 -14.94 -0.44
C ALA A 98 4.08 -15.01 1.00
N ARG A 99 4.45 -13.87 1.57
CA ARG A 99 4.82 -13.74 2.98
C ARG A 99 3.65 -14.06 3.90
N TRP A 100 2.52 -13.38 3.75
CA TRP A 100 1.35 -13.62 4.61
C TRP A 100 0.78 -15.02 4.44
N GLN A 101 0.87 -15.59 3.24
CA GLN A 101 0.51 -16.98 2.98
C GLN A 101 1.38 -17.97 3.78
N ARG A 102 2.67 -17.67 3.98
CA ARG A 102 3.56 -18.45 4.84
C ARG A 102 3.22 -18.31 6.33
N GLU A 103 2.73 -17.15 6.77
CA GLU A 103 2.26 -16.96 8.16
C GLU A 103 0.88 -17.59 8.43
N GLY A 104 0.10 -17.91 7.39
CA GLY A 104 -1.11 -18.72 7.47
C GLY A 104 -2.29 -18.01 8.15
N GLU A 105 -2.29 -17.95 9.48
CA GLU A 105 -3.42 -17.46 10.28
C GLU A 105 -3.72 -15.98 10.05
N LYS A 106 -2.68 -15.17 9.81
CA LYS A 106 -2.79 -13.72 9.62
C LYS A 106 -3.12 -13.29 8.19
N LEU A 107 -3.12 -14.21 7.22
CA LEU A 107 -3.38 -13.86 5.80
C LEU A 107 -4.75 -13.22 5.63
N HIS A 108 -5.80 -13.82 6.18
CA HIS A 108 -7.16 -13.30 6.05
C HIS A 108 -7.34 -11.98 6.79
N GLU A 109 -6.71 -11.83 7.96
CA GLU A 109 -6.72 -10.57 8.70
C GLU A 109 -6.06 -9.45 7.90
N TRP A 110 -4.84 -9.70 7.38
CA TRP A 110 -4.12 -8.75 6.56
C TRP A 110 -4.90 -8.37 5.30
N LYS A 111 -5.46 -9.35 4.56
CA LYS A 111 -6.27 -9.04 3.35
C LYS A 111 -7.48 -8.18 3.69
N SER A 112 -8.15 -8.46 4.80
CA SER A 112 -9.31 -7.68 5.27
C SER A 112 -8.92 -6.24 5.61
N ARG A 113 -7.80 -6.05 6.33
CA ARG A 113 -7.31 -4.72 6.73
C ARG A 113 -6.70 -3.91 5.59
N SER A 114 -6.15 -4.59 4.58
CA SER A 114 -5.50 -3.97 3.43
C SER A 114 -6.47 -3.61 2.30
N TYR A 115 -7.65 -4.22 2.29
CA TYR A 115 -8.64 -3.95 1.27
C TYR A 115 -9.33 -2.62 1.53
N VAL A 116 -9.39 -1.78 0.48
CA VAL A 116 -10.11 -0.51 0.52
C VAL A 116 -10.79 -0.24 -0.81
N LEU A 117 -11.98 0.36 -0.75
CA LEU A 117 -12.73 0.77 -1.94
C LEU A 117 -12.31 2.17 -2.36
N LEU A 118 -11.64 2.25 -3.51
CA LEU A 118 -11.34 3.51 -4.19
C LEU A 118 -12.53 3.89 -5.07
N LYS A 119 -13.31 4.88 -4.62
CA LYS A 119 -14.45 5.46 -5.35
C LYS A 119 -14.02 6.61 -6.27
#